data_AF-A0A969SF10-F1
#
_entry.id   AF-A0A969SF10-F1
#
_cell.length_a   1.000
_cell.length_b   1.000
_cell.length_c   1.000
_cell.angle_alpha   90.00
_cell.angle_beta   90.00
_cell.angle_gamma   90.00
#
_symmetry.space_group_name_H-M   'P 1'
#
loop_
_entity.id
_entity.type
_entity.pdbx_description
1 polymer ?
#
loop_
_entity_poly.entity_id
_entity_poly.type
_entity_poly.pdbx_seq_one_letter_code
_entity_poly.pdbx_strand_id
1 'polypeptide(L)'
;MARFTRLASEQHARAKSMRYPFASLLIAEIAPQLGIQVELEPEYKFAGELVFPCGKRHLFRNTNFNVNPAGSTEIAKDKGYTSYFIRKHGLNAPTNKTFFSETLNANLPVDKQRGVEEAIAYAKDLGFPVFIKPNNLSQGAFVTKAYREDDIRETAARIFGRTDVLLIEQVCPGRDYRVVVLGERVISAYERIPLEVTGDGKSTVSELIQAAQCQLKQMGRPTPKSIRLIQELTFALGNLSDQGTP
;
A
#
# COMPACT_ATOMS: atom_id res chain seq x y z
N MET A 1 2.06 29.46 35.56
CA MET A 1 0.93 29.01 34.73
C MET A 1 0.86 29.72 33.37
N ALA A 2 0.85 31.06 33.28
CA ALA A 2 0.73 31.77 32.00
C ALA A 2 1.98 31.79 31.08
N ARG A 3 3.17 31.45 31.59
CA ARG A 3 4.43 31.43 30.80
C ARG A 3 4.67 30.11 30.05
N PHE A 4 4.04 29.01 30.48
CA PHE A 4 4.15 27.67 29.86
C PHE A 4 3.18 27.50 28.67
N THR A 5 2.02 28.13 28.72
CA THR A 5 1.02 28.12 27.63
C THR A 5 1.51 28.83 26.37
N ARG A 6 2.35 29.86 26.52
CA ARG A 6 2.89 30.64 25.39
C ARG A 6 3.97 29.88 24.60
N LEU A 7 4.84 29.14 25.31
CA LEU A 7 5.84 28.25 24.70
C LEU A 7 5.20 27.09 23.93
N ALA A 8 4.12 26.51 24.47
CA ALA A 8 3.34 25.48 23.77
C ALA A 8 2.68 26.02 22.49
N SER A 9 2.12 27.24 22.52
CA SER A 9 1.51 27.88 21.35
C SER A 9 2.53 28.30 20.28
N GLU A 10 3.73 28.73 20.68
CA GLU A 10 4.81 29.14 19.78
C GLU A 10 5.50 27.92 19.13
N GLN A 11 5.62 26.80 19.85
CA GLN A 11 6.06 25.52 19.27
C GLN A 11 5.01 24.92 18.32
N HIS A 12 3.72 25.06 18.62
CA HIS A 12 2.63 24.63 17.73
C HIS A 12 2.59 25.45 16.42
N ALA A 13 2.88 26.76 16.50
CA ALA A 13 2.99 27.62 15.33
C ALA A 13 4.25 27.34 14.49
N ARG A 14 5.40 27.04 15.12
CA ARG A 14 6.63 26.61 14.42
C ARG A 14 6.54 25.21 13.80
N ALA A 15 5.78 24.29 14.39
CA ALA A 15 5.49 22.97 13.81
C ALA A 15 4.68 23.04 12.50
N LYS A 16 4.11 24.19 12.16
CA LYS A 16 3.42 24.42 10.88
C LYS A 16 4.41 24.65 9.72
N SER A 17 5.64 25.08 9.99
CA SER A 17 6.68 25.30 8.95
C SER A 17 7.59 24.08 8.73
N MET A 18 7.70 23.17 9.70
CA MET A 18 8.33 21.86 9.57
C MET A 18 7.26 20.78 9.52
N ARG A 19 7.02 20.20 8.34
CA ARG A 19 5.96 19.21 8.14
C ARG A 19 6.35 17.86 8.76
N TYR A 20 6.27 17.77 10.09
CA TYR A 20 6.52 16.54 10.83
C TYR A 20 5.62 15.38 10.32
N PRO A 21 6.07 14.13 10.44
CA PRO A 21 5.33 12.97 9.96
C PRO A 21 4.01 12.79 10.70
N PHE A 22 2.91 12.81 9.95
CA PHE A 22 1.54 12.70 10.48
C PHE A 22 1.34 11.46 11.39
N ALA A 23 1.90 10.31 10.99
CA ALA A 23 1.78 9.08 11.77
C ALA A 23 2.43 9.22 13.16
N SER A 24 3.66 9.74 13.24
CA SER A 24 4.37 9.93 14.51
C SER A 24 3.67 10.90 15.45
N LEU A 25 3.07 11.97 14.91
CA LEU A 25 2.28 12.91 15.70
C LEU A 25 1.03 12.25 16.27
N LEU A 26 0.35 11.45 15.44
CA LEU A 26 -0.86 10.76 15.87
C LEU A 26 -0.57 9.69 16.93
N ILE A 27 0.56 8.97 16.81
CA ILE A 27 1.03 8.04 17.84
C ILE A 27 1.28 8.79 19.14
N ALA A 28 2.02 9.91 19.11
CA ALA A 28 2.32 10.70 20.30
C ALA A 28 1.06 11.25 20.99
N GLU A 29 -0.04 11.43 20.25
CA GLU A 29 -1.33 11.84 20.80
C GLU A 29 -2.13 10.67 21.41
N ILE A 30 -2.13 9.50 20.75
CA ILE A 30 -2.97 8.36 21.14
C ILE A 30 -2.30 7.45 22.18
N ALA A 31 -1.01 7.12 22.02
CA ALA A 31 -0.36 6.12 22.87
C ALA A 31 -0.40 6.47 24.38
N PRO A 32 -0.21 7.75 24.79
CA PRO A 32 -0.36 8.10 26.21
C PRO A 32 -1.76 7.84 26.78
N GLN A 33 -2.81 7.93 25.96
CA GLN A 33 -4.19 7.61 26.37
C GLN A 33 -4.37 6.11 26.66
N LEU A 34 -3.48 5.26 26.13
CA LEU A 34 -3.41 3.83 26.38
C LEU A 34 -2.36 3.46 27.44
N GLY A 35 -1.78 4.45 28.13
CA GLY A 35 -0.70 4.23 29.11
C GLY A 35 0.66 3.89 28.49
N ILE A 36 0.81 4.02 27.17
CA ILE A 36 2.07 3.76 26.45
C ILE A 36 2.89 5.05 26.41
N GLN A 37 4.13 5.00 26.85
CA GLN A 37 5.05 6.13 26.71
C GLN A 37 5.63 6.14 25.30
N VAL A 38 5.78 7.33 24.72
CA VAL A 38 6.32 7.52 23.37
C VAL A 38 7.56 8.39 23.45
N GLU A 39 8.68 7.86 22.99
CA GLU A 39 9.91 8.60 22.79
C GLU A 39 10.13 8.78 21.29
N LEU A 40 10.04 10.02 20.79
CA LEU A 40 10.29 10.32 19.38
C LEU A 40 11.75 10.74 19.19
N GLU A 41 12.32 10.33 18.06
CA GLU A 41 13.58 10.89 17.58
C GLU A 41 13.43 12.43 17.47
N PRO A 42 14.34 13.21 18.09
CA PRO A 42 14.10 14.63 18.38
C PRO A 42 14.12 15.56 17.17
N GLU A 43 14.88 15.25 16.13
CA GLU A 43 15.16 16.14 15.00
C GLU A 43 14.07 16.06 13.92
N TYR A 44 13.77 14.85 13.45
CA TYR A 44 12.87 14.61 12.32
C TYR A 44 11.59 13.88 12.72
N LYS A 45 11.57 13.20 13.87
CA LYS A 45 10.40 12.49 14.44
C LYS A 45 9.84 11.39 13.55
N PHE A 46 10.62 10.88 12.58
CA PHE A 46 10.21 9.76 11.74
C PHE A 46 10.35 8.41 12.42
N ALA A 47 11.12 8.33 13.49
CA ALA A 47 11.32 7.15 14.28
C ALA A 47 11.01 7.44 15.75
N GLY A 48 10.75 6.38 16.50
CA GLY A 48 10.56 6.46 17.94
C GLY A 48 10.51 5.09 18.58
N GLU A 49 10.39 5.10 19.90
CA GLU A 49 10.19 3.95 20.75
C GLU A 49 8.87 4.08 21.50
N LEU A 50 8.15 2.95 21.60
CA LEU A 50 6.96 2.79 22.40
C LEU A 50 7.32 1.96 23.63
N VAL A 51 7.07 2.46 24.83
CA VAL A 51 7.28 1.74 26.09
C VAL A 51 5.93 1.41 26.71
N PHE A 52 5.60 0.13 26.76
CA PHE A 52 4.32 -0.37 27.25
C PHE A 52 4.32 -0.50 28.79
N PRO A 53 3.15 -0.47 29.45
CA PRO A 53 3.04 -0.67 30.90
C PRO A 53 3.66 -1.99 31.40
N CYS A 54 3.69 -3.02 30.55
CA CYS A 54 4.32 -4.31 30.85
C CYS A 54 5.86 -4.30 30.74
N GLY A 55 6.47 -3.15 30.43
CA GLY A 55 7.91 -2.98 30.24
C GLY A 55 8.43 -3.32 28.84
N LYS A 56 7.59 -3.87 27.96
CA LYS A 56 7.97 -4.14 26.56
C LYS A 56 8.27 -2.83 25.82
N ARG A 57 9.26 -2.88 24.92
CA ARG A 57 9.68 -1.77 24.08
C ARG A 57 9.54 -2.13 22.60
N HIS A 58 8.97 -1.22 21.82
CA HIS A 58 8.83 -1.41 20.37
C HIS A 58 9.33 -0.18 19.63
N LEU A 59 10.35 -0.39 18.79
CA LEU A 59 10.80 0.61 17.85
C LEU A 59 9.83 0.70 16.66
N PHE A 60 9.63 1.91 16.16
CA PHE A 60 8.87 2.15 14.94
C PHE A 60 9.53 3.18 14.05
N ARG A 61 9.19 3.12 12.76
CA ARG A 61 9.52 4.16 11.78
C ARG A 61 8.30 4.46 10.93
N ASN A 62 7.82 5.69 10.98
CA ASN A 62 6.62 6.16 10.30
C ASN A 62 5.40 5.27 10.63
N THR A 63 4.89 4.50 9.67
CA THR A 63 3.76 3.57 9.86
C THR A 63 4.19 2.12 10.04
N ASN A 64 5.49 1.84 10.24
CA ASN A 64 6.00 0.49 10.44
C ASN A 64 6.24 0.23 11.93
N PHE A 65 5.42 -0.66 12.50
CA PHE A 65 5.32 -0.93 13.94
C PHE A 65 5.80 -2.33 14.32
N ASN A 66 6.50 -3.05 13.43
CA ASN A 66 6.89 -4.45 13.63
C ASN A 66 5.70 -5.40 13.95
N VAL A 67 4.47 -5.00 13.60
CA VAL A 67 3.26 -5.83 13.76
C VAL A 67 3.26 -6.99 12.75
N ASN A 68 3.87 -6.78 11.59
CA ASN A 68 3.99 -7.79 10.55
C ASN A 68 5.42 -8.32 10.50
N PRO A 69 5.63 -9.65 10.61
CA PRO A 69 6.94 -10.24 10.40
C PRO A 69 7.53 -9.88 9.02
N ALA A 70 8.84 -9.79 8.93
CA ALA A 70 9.54 -9.40 7.70
C ALA A 70 9.21 -10.35 6.53
N GLY A 71 9.19 -11.66 6.77
CA GLY A 71 8.87 -12.66 5.74
C GLY A 71 7.46 -12.47 5.15
N SER A 72 6.45 -12.26 6.00
CA SER A 72 5.07 -11.98 5.55
C SER A 72 5.00 -10.69 4.74
N THR A 73 5.76 -9.67 5.14
CA THR A 73 5.82 -8.39 4.43
C THR A 73 6.45 -8.54 3.04
N GLU A 74 7.52 -9.32 2.90
CA GLU A 74 8.16 -9.57 1.61
C GLU A 74 7.28 -10.41 0.68
N ILE A 75 6.59 -11.44 1.21
CA ILE A 75 5.62 -12.21 0.42
C ILE A 75 4.50 -11.30 -0.07
N ALA A 76 3.94 -10.43 0.78
CA ALA A 76 2.84 -9.53 0.43
C ALA A 76 3.23 -8.48 -0.64
N LYS A 77 4.53 -8.18 -0.81
CA LYS A 77 5.03 -7.31 -1.89
C LYS A 77 5.18 -8.06 -3.22
N ASP A 78 5.28 -9.38 -3.18
CA ASP A 78 5.38 -10.25 -4.35
C ASP A 78 4.01 -10.79 -4.77
N LYS A 79 3.50 -10.32 -5.92
CA LYS A 79 2.15 -10.69 -6.39
C LYS A 79 2.04 -12.18 -6.73
N GLY A 80 3.10 -12.78 -7.28
CA GLY A 80 3.15 -14.20 -7.63
C GLY A 80 3.09 -15.08 -6.38
N TYR A 81 3.96 -14.84 -5.40
CA TYR A 81 3.96 -15.61 -4.14
C TYR A 81 2.70 -15.37 -3.32
N THR A 82 2.22 -14.13 -3.23
CA THR A 82 0.93 -13.83 -2.58
C THR A 82 -0.19 -14.68 -3.16
N SER A 83 -0.33 -14.68 -4.49
CA SER A 83 -1.39 -15.45 -5.17
C SER A 83 -1.23 -16.96 -5.02
N TYR A 84 0.00 -17.45 -4.91
CA TYR A 84 0.27 -18.86 -4.61
C TYR A 84 -0.24 -19.24 -3.21
N PHE A 85 0.13 -18.50 -2.17
CA PHE A 85 -0.28 -18.83 -0.80
C PHE A 85 -1.79 -18.65 -0.60
N ILE A 86 -2.40 -17.61 -1.16
CA ILE A 86 -3.87 -17.41 -1.10
C ILE A 86 -4.59 -18.65 -1.66
N ARG A 87 -4.19 -19.11 -2.87
CA ARG A 87 -4.79 -20.32 -3.48
C ARG A 87 -4.48 -21.59 -2.70
N LYS A 88 -3.26 -21.74 -2.18
CA LYS A 88 -2.87 -22.89 -1.35
C LYS A 88 -3.77 -23.03 -0.12
N HIS A 89 -4.26 -21.92 0.42
CA HIS A 89 -5.19 -21.89 1.55
C HIS A 89 -6.68 -21.92 1.14
N GLY A 90 -7.00 -22.27 -0.11
CA GLY A 90 -8.39 -22.43 -0.58
C GLY A 90 -9.13 -21.13 -0.84
N LEU A 91 -8.42 -20.00 -0.86
CA LEU A 91 -9.01 -18.69 -1.17
C LEU A 91 -8.87 -18.38 -2.66
N ASN A 92 -9.82 -17.61 -3.19
CA ASN A 92 -9.80 -17.19 -4.59
C ASN A 92 -8.73 -16.12 -4.82
N ALA A 93 -7.82 -16.41 -5.75
CA ALA A 93 -6.90 -15.42 -6.33
C ALA A 93 -6.98 -15.49 -7.85
N PRO A 94 -6.71 -14.38 -8.56
CA PRO A 94 -6.61 -14.40 -10.02
C PRO A 94 -5.58 -15.43 -10.50
N THR A 95 -5.90 -16.14 -11.58
CA THR A 95 -4.92 -16.99 -12.27
C THR A 95 -3.81 -16.12 -12.84
N ASN A 96 -2.56 -16.40 -12.45
CA ASN A 96 -1.40 -15.65 -12.89
C ASN A 96 -0.13 -16.51 -12.95
N LYS A 97 0.86 -15.97 -13.68
CA LYS A 97 2.21 -16.54 -13.81
C LYS A 97 3.24 -15.43 -14.01
N THR A 98 4.43 -15.61 -13.43
CA THR A 98 5.56 -14.68 -13.60
C THR A 98 6.40 -15.03 -14.82
N PHE A 99 7.06 -14.04 -15.41
CA PHE A 99 8.02 -14.18 -16.51
C PHE A 99 9.19 -13.24 -16.28
N PHE A 100 10.34 -13.57 -16.84
CA PHE A 100 11.62 -13.04 -16.41
C PHE A 100 12.34 -12.30 -17.53
N SER A 101 13.14 -11.30 -17.14
CA SER A 101 14.07 -10.62 -18.05
C SER A 101 15.11 -11.61 -18.60
N GLU A 102 15.77 -11.25 -19.69
CA GLU A 102 16.89 -12.04 -20.23
C GLU A 102 17.99 -12.23 -19.18
N THR A 103 18.33 -11.18 -18.44
CA THR A 103 19.33 -11.21 -17.36
C THR A 103 18.97 -12.23 -16.29
N LEU A 104 17.72 -12.25 -15.83
CA LEU A 104 17.31 -13.22 -14.81
C LEU A 104 17.22 -14.64 -15.39
N ASN A 105 16.71 -14.81 -16.60
CA ASN A 105 16.67 -16.11 -17.28
C ASN A 105 18.07 -16.73 -17.44
N ALA A 106 19.08 -15.93 -17.79
CA ALA A 106 20.46 -16.40 -17.92
C ALA A 106 21.03 -17.01 -16.62
N ASN A 107 20.45 -16.66 -15.46
CA ASN A 107 20.85 -17.15 -14.14
C ASN A 107 19.94 -18.28 -13.61
N LEU A 108 18.95 -18.72 -14.40
CA LEU A 108 18.01 -19.78 -14.01
C LEU A 108 18.31 -21.10 -14.74
N PRO A 109 18.00 -22.25 -14.11
CA PRO A 109 17.98 -23.54 -14.81
C PRO A 109 17.08 -23.48 -16.04
N VAL A 110 17.48 -24.16 -17.12
CA VAL A 110 16.81 -24.11 -18.44
C VAL A 110 15.32 -24.45 -18.32
N ASP A 111 14.94 -25.43 -17.50
CA ASP A 111 13.55 -25.84 -17.29
C ASP A 111 12.70 -24.81 -16.51
N LYS A 112 13.33 -23.79 -15.95
CA LYS A 112 12.69 -22.69 -15.21
C LYS A 112 12.67 -21.37 -15.96
N GLN A 113 13.41 -21.26 -17.07
CA GLN A 113 13.44 -20.06 -17.90
C GLN A 113 12.08 -19.84 -18.56
N ARG A 114 11.67 -18.58 -18.59
CA ARG A 114 10.41 -18.14 -19.22
C ARG A 114 10.46 -16.64 -19.46
N GLY A 115 10.70 -16.24 -20.70
CA GLY A 115 10.80 -14.87 -21.16
C GLY A 115 9.48 -14.34 -21.72
N VAL A 116 9.60 -13.38 -22.64
CA VAL A 116 8.48 -12.67 -23.25
C VAL A 116 7.62 -13.59 -24.11
N GLU A 117 8.23 -14.50 -24.87
CA GLU A 117 7.48 -15.39 -25.77
C GLU A 117 6.65 -16.42 -24.98
N GLU A 118 7.17 -16.95 -23.86
CA GLU A 118 6.38 -17.78 -22.94
C GLU A 118 5.25 -16.98 -22.28
N ALA A 119 5.47 -15.69 -22.02
CA ALA A 119 4.44 -14.80 -21.50
C ALA A 119 3.30 -14.64 -22.52
N ILE A 120 3.64 -14.44 -23.80
CA ILE A 120 2.67 -14.33 -24.88
C ILE A 120 1.90 -15.64 -25.07
N ALA A 121 2.59 -16.79 -25.06
CA ALA A 121 1.96 -18.10 -25.15
C ALA A 121 0.97 -18.33 -24.01
N TYR A 122 1.36 -17.99 -22.77
CA TYR A 122 0.49 -18.08 -21.61
C TYR A 122 -0.70 -17.11 -21.66
N ALA A 123 -0.52 -15.90 -22.19
CA ALA A 123 -1.62 -14.96 -22.38
C ALA A 123 -2.64 -15.46 -23.42
N LYS A 124 -2.20 -16.13 -24.48
CA LYS A 124 -3.08 -16.77 -25.46
C LYS A 124 -3.90 -17.90 -24.84
N ASP A 125 -3.26 -18.72 -24.01
CA ASP A 125 -3.92 -19.81 -23.28
C ASP A 125 -4.97 -19.30 -22.28
N LEU A 126 -4.65 -18.22 -21.54
CA LEU A 126 -5.62 -17.55 -20.67
C LEU A 126 -6.77 -16.87 -21.42
N GLY A 127 -6.53 -16.43 -22.66
CA GLY A 127 -7.44 -15.62 -23.45
C GLY A 127 -7.34 -14.12 -23.15
N PHE A 128 -7.32 -13.31 -24.21
CA PHE A 128 -7.31 -11.85 -24.08
C PHE A 128 -8.70 -11.29 -23.72
N PRO A 129 -8.77 -10.14 -23.01
CA PRO A 129 -7.65 -9.35 -22.50
C PRO A 129 -7.05 -9.93 -21.20
N VAL A 130 -5.76 -9.65 -20.98
CA VAL A 130 -5.02 -9.98 -19.75
C VAL A 130 -4.37 -8.74 -19.15
N PHE A 131 -4.04 -8.77 -17.86
CA PHE A 131 -3.18 -7.75 -17.25
C PHE A 131 -1.72 -8.19 -17.30
N ILE A 132 -0.84 -7.28 -17.73
CA ILE A 132 0.60 -7.39 -17.58
C ILE A 132 1.07 -6.30 -16.60
N LYS A 133 1.85 -6.70 -15.60
CA LYS A 133 2.32 -5.81 -14.53
C LYS A 133 3.66 -6.27 -13.94
N PRO A 134 4.47 -5.37 -13.38
CA PRO A 134 5.64 -5.73 -12.58
C PRO A 134 5.23 -6.51 -11.32
N ASN A 135 6.01 -7.52 -10.95
CA ASN A 135 5.67 -8.40 -9.82
C ASN A 135 5.73 -7.68 -8.47
N ASN A 136 6.70 -6.78 -8.27
CA ASN A 136 7.02 -6.16 -6.97
C ASN A 136 6.80 -4.63 -6.89
N LEU A 137 6.36 -3.97 -7.96
CA LEU A 137 6.06 -2.53 -7.93
C LEU A 137 4.61 -2.26 -7.51
N SER A 138 4.32 -1.01 -7.14
CA SER A 138 3.05 -0.56 -6.57
C SER A 138 2.45 0.63 -7.32
N GLN A 139 1.29 1.13 -6.85
CA GLN A 139 0.62 2.34 -7.35
C GLN A 139 0.19 2.31 -8.83
N GLY A 140 0.02 1.12 -9.40
CA GLY A 140 -0.37 0.98 -10.82
C GLY A 140 0.76 1.31 -11.81
N ALA A 141 1.99 1.47 -11.33
CA ALA A 141 3.13 1.71 -12.20
C ALA A 141 3.33 0.55 -13.18
N PHE A 142 3.40 0.87 -14.48
CA PHE A 142 3.63 -0.09 -15.56
C PHE A 142 2.59 -1.21 -15.65
N VAL A 143 1.34 -0.95 -15.23
CA VAL A 143 0.22 -1.87 -15.43
C VAL A 143 -0.43 -1.57 -16.78
N THR A 144 -0.53 -2.59 -17.63
CA THR A 144 -1.25 -2.51 -18.91
C THR A 144 -2.29 -3.62 -18.97
N LYS A 145 -3.49 -3.28 -19.45
CA LYS A 145 -4.48 -4.27 -19.90
C LYS A 145 -4.18 -4.55 -21.38
N ALA A 146 -3.59 -5.70 -21.65
CA ALA A 146 -3.21 -6.14 -22.98
C ALA A 146 -4.40 -6.83 -23.68
N TYR A 147 -4.64 -6.47 -24.93
CA TYR A 147 -5.66 -7.04 -25.81
C TYR A 147 -5.06 -7.90 -26.92
N ARG A 148 -3.76 -7.78 -27.15
CA ARG A 148 -3.00 -8.51 -28.16
C ARG A 148 -1.55 -8.70 -27.74
N GLU A 149 -0.81 -9.49 -28.52
CA GLU A 149 0.60 -9.83 -28.24
C GLU A 149 1.53 -8.60 -28.22
N ASP A 150 1.31 -7.64 -29.12
CA ASP A 150 2.17 -6.45 -29.21
C ASP A 150 2.12 -5.62 -27.93
N ASP A 151 0.95 -5.53 -27.29
CA ASP A 151 0.79 -4.84 -26.01
C ASP A 151 1.67 -5.49 -24.91
N ILE A 152 1.85 -6.82 -24.98
CA ILE A 152 2.72 -7.58 -24.08
C ILE A 152 4.17 -7.27 -24.36
N ARG A 153 4.61 -7.30 -25.63
CA ARG A 153 6.01 -7.00 -26.02
C ARG A 153 6.41 -5.59 -25.58
N GLU A 154 5.59 -4.60 -25.91
CA GLU A 154 5.81 -3.20 -25.54
C GLU A 154 5.85 -3.00 -24.02
N THR A 155 4.91 -3.60 -23.29
CA THR A 155 4.86 -3.45 -21.83
C THR A 155 5.99 -4.23 -21.14
N ALA A 156 6.35 -5.41 -21.63
CA ALA A 156 7.46 -6.20 -21.10
C ALA A 156 8.79 -5.44 -21.23
N ALA A 157 9.06 -4.82 -22.38
CA ALA A 157 10.26 -3.99 -22.57
C ALA A 157 10.32 -2.85 -21.53
N ARG A 158 9.19 -2.19 -21.27
CA ARG A 158 9.11 -1.11 -20.25
C ARG A 158 9.30 -1.62 -18.82
N ILE A 159 8.73 -2.79 -18.49
CA ILE A 159 8.86 -3.41 -17.17
C ILE A 159 10.30 -3.87 -16.94
N PHE A 160 10.90 -4.56 -17.91
CA PHE A 160 12.27 -5.09 -17.82
C PHE A 160 13.34 -3.99 -17.80
N GLY A 161 13.02 -2.79 -18.28
CA GLY A 161 13.85 -1.60 -18.00
C GLY A 161 13.82 -1.12 -16.54
N ARG A 162 13.03 -1.74 -15.65
CA ARG A 162 12.85 -1.34 -14.24
C ARG A 162 12.97 -2.48 -13.24
N THR A 163 12.56 -3.69 -13.59
CA THR A 163 12.59 -4.88 -12.72
C THR A 163 12.65 -6.15 -13.56
N ASP A 164 13.23 -7.22 -13.04
CA ASP A 164 13.42 -8.47 -13.77
C ASP A 164 12.21 -9.41 -13.81
N VAL A 165 11.12 -9.07 -13.12
CA VAL A 165 9.96 -9.97 -13.00
C VAL A 165 8.69 -9.24 -13.41
N LEU A 166 8.10 -9.69 -14.52
CA LEU A 166 6.75 -9.34 -14.93
C LEU A 166 5.78 -10.47 -14.54
N LEU A 167 4.50 -10.14 -14.48
CA LEU A 167 3.42 -11.09 -14.19
C LEU A 167 2.27 -10.85 -15.15
N ILE A 168 1.76 -11.94 -15.74
CA ILE A 168 0.51 -11.95 -16.50
C ILE A 168 -0.59 -12.53 -15.64
N GLU A 169 -1.74 -11.87 -15.63
CA GLU A 169 -2.89 -12.18 -14.79
C GLU A 169 -4.20 -12.05 -15.56
N GLN A 170 -5.16 -12.94 -15.26
CA GLN A 170 -6.51 -12.84 -15.80
C GLN A 170 -7.21 -11.52 -15.42
N VAL A 171 -8.15 -11.05 -16.25
CA VAL A 171 -9.01 -9.93 -15.88
C VAL A 171 -10.11 -10.40 -14.93
N CYS A 172 -10.21 -9.78 -13.76
CA CYS A 172 -11.29 -10.03 -12.80
C CYS A 172 -12.29 -8.86 -12.82
N PRO A 173 -13.47 -8.99 -13.46
CA PRO A 173 -14.51 -7.98 -13.39
C PRO A 173 -15.18 -7.98 -12.01
N GLY A 174 -15.61 -6.80 -11.54
CA GLY A 174 -16.32 -6.68 -10.28
C GLY A 174 -16.11 -5.33 -9.61
N ARG A 175 -16.66 -5.19 -8.40
CA ARG A 175 -16.46 -4.01 -7.54
C ARG A 175 -15.15 -4.13 -6.77
N ASP A 176 -14.40 -3.04 -6.68
CA ASP A 176 -13.12 -2.97 -5.97
C ASP A 176 -13.38 -2.60 -4.50
N TYR A 177 -13.10 -3.51 -3.57
CA TYR A 177 -13.24 -3.28 -2.14
C TYR A 177 -11.89 -3.27 -1.43
N ARG A 178 -11.68 -2.28 -0.56
CA ARG A 178 -10.51 -2.20 0.33
C ARG A 178 -10.87 -2.65 1.73
N VAL A 179 -10.44 -3.86 2.07
CA VAL A 179 -10.57 -4.43 3.42
C VAL A 179 -9.28 -4.16 4.20
N VAL A 180 -9.42 -3.72 5.45
CA VAL A 180 -8.32 -3.55 6.41
C VAL A 180 -8.53 -4.55 7.52
N VAL A 181 -7.53 -5.41 7.71
CA VAL A 181 -7.50 -6.47 8.70
C VAL A 181 -6.39 -6.17 9.67
N LEU A 182 -6.66 -6.35 10.96
CA LEU A 182 -5.69 -6.16 12.02
C LEU A 182 -5.84 -7.25 13.07
N GLY A 183 -4.78 -8.02 13.26
CA GLY A 183 -4.89 -9.33 13.93
C GLY A 183 -5.90 -10.21 13.18
N GLU A 184 -6.90 -10.71 13.89
CA GLU A 184 -7.96 -11.57 13.33
C GLU A 184 -9.26 -10.83 13.00
N ARG A 185 -9.26 -9.49 13.04
CA ARG A 185 -10.49 -8.68 12.88
C ARG A 185 -10.44 -7.78 11.65
N VAL A 186 -11.56 -7.74 10.93
CA VAL A 186 -11.81 -6.72 9.90
C VAL A 186 -12.24 -5.43 10.61
N ILE A 187 -11.42 -4.39 10.50
CA ILE A 187 -11.69 -3.10 11.16
C ILE A 187 -12.29 -2.06 10.21
N SER A 188 -12.14 -2.26 8.89
CA SER A 188 -12.79 -1.40 7.90
C SER A 188 -12.90 -2.09 6.54
N ALA A 189 -14.02 -1.88 5.86
CA ALA A 189 -14.19 -2.23 4.46
C ALA A 189 -14.91 -1.09 3.74
N TYR A 190 -14.44 -0.70 2.57
CA TYR A 190 -15.16 0.26 1.71
C TYR A 190 -14.94 -0.06 0.24
N GLU A 191 -15.89 0.36 -0.59
CA GLU A 191 -15.75 0.34 -2.03
C GLU A 191 -14.83 1.47 -2.51
N ARG A 192 -13.99 1.17 -3.49
CA ARG A 192 -13.16 2.15 -4.18
C ARG A 192 -13.84 2.57 -5.45
N ILE A 193 -14.44 3.76 -5.40
CA ILE A 193 -14.94 4.42 -6.59
C ILE A 193 -13.79 5.27 -7.18
N PRO A 194 -13.34 5.00 -8.43
CA PRO A 194 -12.34 5.83 -9.10
C PRO A 194 -12.88 7.25 -9.27
N LEU A 195 -11.99 8.23 -9.34
CA LEU A 195 -12.39 9.60 -9.69
C LEU A 195 -12.73 9.62 -11.18
N GLU A 196 -13.99 9.89 -11.49
CA GLU A 196 -14.48 10.08 -12.85
C GLU A 196 -15.06 11.48 -13.02
N VAL A 197 -14.98 11.99 -14.25
CA VAL A 197 -15.62 13.24 -14.65
C VAL A 197 -16.41 12.97 -15.91
N THR A 198 -17.66 13.45 -15.95
CA THR A 198 -18.51 13.36 -17.13
C THR A 198 -18.48 14.71 -17.85
N GLY A 199 -18.18 14.68 -19.15
CA GLY A 199 -18.21 15.89 -19.97
C GLY A 199 -19.62 16.45 -20.07
N ASP A 200 -19.77 17.74 -19.81
CA ASP A 200 -21.05 18.46 -19.91
C ASP A 200 -21.18 19.27 -21.21
N GLY A 201 -20.17 19.17 -22.09
CA GLY A 201 -20.08 19.92 -23.35
C GLY A 201 -19.79 21.41 -23.21
N LYS A 202 -19.54 21.91 -21.98
CA LYS A 202 -19.33 23.33 -21.69
C LYS A 202 -18.04 23.60 -20.94
N SER A 203 -17.74 22.80 -19.91
CA SER A 203 -16.56 22.92 -19.08
C SER A 203 -15.37 22.16 -19.65
N THR A 204 -14.17 22.70 -19.42
CA THR A 204 -12.92 21.99 -19.67
C THR A 204 -12.73 20.84 -18.68
N VAL A 205 -11.91 19.85 -19.05
CA VAL A 205 -11.56 18.73 -18.16
C VAL A 205 -10.96 19.23 -16.83
N SER A 206 -10.16 20.30 -16.85
CA SER A 206 -9.58 20.89 -15.65
C SER A 206 -10.64 21.44 -14.69
N GLU A 207 -11.66 22.12 -15.23
CA GLU A 207 -12.77 22.68 -14.45
C GLU A 207 -13.64 21.56 -13.85
N LEU A 208 -13.94 20.52 -14.64
CA LEU A 208 -14.67 19.34 -14.17
C LEU A 208 -13.92 18.63 -13.03
N ILE A 209 -12.59 18.49 -13.15
CA ILE A 209 -11.74 17.92 -12.09
C ILE A 209 -11.78 18.79 -10.84
N GLN A 210 -11.66 20.11 -10.96
CA GLN A 210 -11.69 21.03 -9.82
C GLN A 210 -13.05 20.97 -9.10
N ALA A 211 -14.16 20.95 -9.85
CA ALA A 211 -15.50 20.81 -9.30
C ALA A 211 -15.66 19.49 -8.54
N ALA A 212 -15.25 18.37 -9.15
CA ALA A 212 -15.29 17.05 -8.51
C ALA A 212 -14.45 17.00 -7.23
N GLN A 213 -13.25 17.60 -7.23
CA GLN A 213 -12.39 17.68 -6.05
C GLN A 213 -13.00 18.53 -4.92
N CYS A 214 -13.66 19.65 -5.25
CA CYS A 214 -14.36 20.48 -4.28
C CYS A 214 -15.52 19.72 -3.63
N GLN A 215 -16.32 18.99 -4.42
CA GLN A 215 -17.41 18.17 -3.91
C GLN A 215 -16.91 17.06 -2.98
N LEU A 216 -15.81 16.38 -3.33
CA LEU A 216 -15.22 15.35 -2.47
C LEU A 216 -14.78 15.89 -1.09
N LYS A 217 -14.22 17.11 -1.05
CA LYS A 217 -13.85 17.76 0.23
C LYS A 217 -15.07 18.04 1.10
N GLN A 218 -16.18 18.48 0.49
CA GLN A 218 -17.43 18.78 1.21
C GLN A 218 -18.10 17.53 1.78
N MET A 219 -18.00 16.39 1.09
CA MET A 219 -18.55 15.11 1.57
C MET A 219 -17.71 14.45 2.68
N GLY A 220 -16.73 15.13 3.25
CA GLY A 220 -15.89 14.57 4.31
C GLY A 220 -14.97 13.43 3.82
N ARG A 221 -14.67 13.38 2.52
CA ARG A 221 -13.56 12.59 1.98
C ARG A 221 -12.34 13.50 1.97
N PRO A 222 -11.59 13.62 3.09
CA PRO A 222 -10.34 14.37 3.05
C PRO A 222 -9.46 13.73 1.97
N THR A 223 -8.63 14.55 1.33
CA THR A 223 -7.55 14.05 0.47
C THR A 223 -6.81 12.90 1.20
N PRO A 224 -6.32 11.87 0.47
CA PRO A 224 -6.38 10.44 0.86
C PRO A 224 -5.73 9.92 2.17
N LYS A 225 -5.58 10.67 3.27
CA LYS A 225 -4.65 10.27 4.35
C LYS A 225 -5.05 10.41 5.84
N SER A 226 -6.19 10.96 6.27
CA SER A 226 -6.33 11.30 7.71
C SER A 226 -7.28 10.46 8.57
N ILE A 227 -8.47 10.03 8.11
CA ILE A 227 -9.51 9.53 9.05
C ILE A 227 -9.39 8.04 9.38
N ARG A 228 -8.84 7.20 8.48
CA ARG A 228 -8.71 5.75 8.71
C ARG A 228 -7.58 5.36 9.69
N LEU A 229 -6.58 6.23 9.82
CA LEU A 229 -5.35 5.94 10.55
C LEU A 229 -5.57 5.88 12.07
N ILE A 230 -6.56 6.58 12.61
CA ILE A 230 -6.80 6.67 14.06
C ILE A 230 -7.27 5.33 14.63
N GLN A 231 -8.34 4.75 14.07
CA GLN A 231 -8.87 3.45 14.51
C GLN A 231 -7.88 2.30 14.26
N GLU A 232 -7.17 2.33 13.13
CA GLU A 232 -6.12 1.38 12.78
C GLU A 232 -4.95 1.42 13.79
N LEU A 233 -4.51 2.61 14.20
CA LEU A 233 -3.42 2.77 15.16
C LEU A 233 -3.81 2.42 16.59
N THR A 234 -4.99 2.84 17.08
CA THR A 234 -5.43 2.51 18.45
C THR A 234 -5.47 1.01 18.67
N PHE A 235 -6.01 0.25 17.71
CA PHE A 235 -6.09 -1.21 17.84
C PHE A 235 -4.74 -1.89 17.57
N ALA A 236 -3.88 -1.33 16.71
CA ALA A 236 -2.55 -1.90 16.45
C ALA A 236 -1.64 -1.77 17.67
N LEU A 237 -1.70 -0.62 18.33
CA LEU A 237 -1.04 -0.37 19.61
C LEU A 237 -1.59 -1.31 20.70
N GLY A 238 -2.90 -1.54 20.75
CA GLY A 238 -3.50 -2.53 21.65
C GLY A 238 -3.04 -3.96 21.39
N ASN A 239 -2.88 -4.39 20.14
CA ASN A 239 -2.39 -5.74 19.85
C ASN A 239 -0.89 -5.92 20.18
N LEU A 240 -0.09 -4.86 20.11
CA LEU A 240 1.34 -4.94 20.47
C LEU A 240 1.56 -5.21 21.97
N SER A 241 0.62 -4.85 22.86
CA SER A 241 0.72 -5.29 24.27
C SER A 241 0.56 -6.80 24.41
N ASP A 242 -0.32 -7.38 23.58
CA ASP A 242 -0.81 -8.75 23.69
C ASP A 242 0.03 -9.76 22.89
N GLN A 243 0.75 -9.32 21.86
CA GLN A 243 1.70 -10.16 21.12
C GLN A 243 2.89 -10.50 22.03
N GLY A 244 2.80 -11.67 22.67
CA GLY A 244 3.93 -12.36 23.25
C GLY A 244 4.77 -12.99 22.14
N THR A 245 5.92 -12.40 21.86
CA THR A 245 7.06 -13.18 21.35
C THR A 245 8.29 -12.76 22.13
N PRO A 246 9.18 -13.73 22.44
CA PRO A 246 10.32 -13.57 23.36
C PRO A 246 11.33 -12.52 22.92
#